data_AF-A0A939XIA4-F1
#
_entry.id   AF-A0A939XIA4-F1
#
_cell.length_a   1.000
_cell.length_b   1.000
_cell.length_c   1.000
_cell.angle_alpha   90.00
_cell.angle_beta   90.00
_cell.angle_gamma   90.00
#
_symmetry.space_group_name_H-M   'P 1'
#
loop_
_entity.id
_entity.type
_entity.pdbx_description
1 polymer ?
#
loop_
_entity_poly.entity_id
_entity_poly.type
_entity_poly.pdbx_seq_one_letter_code
_entity_poly.pdbx_strand_id
1 'polypeptide(L)' 'MDESLYQKVKSAAASQHRSVNSFINSVLDEAVASAIPKLDPKEYKPSADLLEFGLLLEGTTEEMDNLDPKAKYILSK' A
#
# COMPACT_ATOMS: atom_id res chain seq x y z
N MET A 1 27.00 -3.67 -26.16
CA MET A 1 26.43 -4.85 -25.47
C MET A 1 25.26 -4.34 -24.67
N ASP A 2 24.04 -4.82 -24.95
CA ASP A 2 22.89 -4.46 -24.13
C ASP A 2 23.08 -5.02 -22.74
N GLU A 3 23.22 -4.12 -21.77
CA GLU A 3 23.25 -4.47 -20.37
C GLU A 3 21.96 -5.21 -20.02
N SER A 4 22.08 -6.42 -19.46
CA SER A 4 20.92 -7.25 -19.17
C SER A 4 19.98 -6.50 -18.22
N LEU A 5 18.66 -6.70 -18.40
CA LEU A 5 17.65 -6.05 -17.57
C LEU A 5 17.94 -6.23 -16.07
N TYR A 6 18.43 -7.41 -15.68
CA TYR A 6 18.84 -7.68 -14.32
C TYR A 6 19.96 -6.76 -13.83
N GLN A 7 20.97 -6.47 -14.65
CA GLN A 7 22.06 -5.55 -14.26
C GLN A 7 21.56 -4.11 -14.11
N LYS A 8 20.66 -3.67 -15.00
CA LYS A 8 20.00 -2.35 -14.88
C LYS A 8 19.18 -2.23 -13.59
N VAL A 9 18.41 -3.26 -13.25
CA VAL A 9 17.64 -3.29 -12.00
C VAL A 9 18.57 -3.34 -10.79
N LYS A 10 19.67 -4.10 -10.86
CA LYS A 10 20.65 -4.20 -9.79
C LYS A 10 21.39 -2.87 -9.55
N SER A 11 21.77 -2.15 -10.60
CA SER A 11 22.42 -0.84 -10.49
C SER A 11 21.46 0.23 -9.96
N ALA A 12 20.20 0.21 -10.40
CA ALA A 12 19.15 1.10 -9.88
C ALA A 12 18.80 0.82 -8.40
N ALA A 13 18.76 -0.45 -7.99
CA ALA A 13 18.57 -0.79 -6.59
C ALA A 13 19.75 -0.31 -5.73
N ALA A 14 20.99 -0.47 -6.23
CA ALA A 14 22.20 -0.04 -5.55
C ALA A 14 22.29 1.48 -5.39
N SER A 15 21.90 2.26 -6.40
CA SER A 15 21.91 3.73 -6.33
C SER A 15 20.92 4.29 -5.31
N GLN A 16 19.88 3.52 -4.98
CA GLN A 16 18.90 3.87 -3.95
C GLN A 16 19.22 3.27 -2.57
N HIS A 17 20.35 2.57 -2.41
CA HIS A 17 20.70 1.83 -1.19
C HIS A 17 19.65 0.77 -0.79
N ARG A 18 19.00 0.15 -1.77
CA ARG A 18 17.95 -0.86 -1.56
C ARG A 18 18.40 -2.24 -2.01
N SER A 19 17.80 -3.27 -1.45
CA SER A 19 17.92 -4.61 -2.01
C SER A 19 17.17 -4.68 -3.34
N VAL A 20 17.63 -5.54 -4.25
CA VAL A 20 16.99 -5.75 -5.56
C VAL A 20 15.51 -6.12 -5.42
N ASN A 21 15.19 -7.00 -4.48
CA ASN A 21 13.80 -7.41 -4.21
C ASN A 21 12.94 -6.23 -3.72
N SER A 22 13.46 -5.41 -2.79
CA SER A 22 12.72 -4.24 -2.29
C SER A 22 12.47 -3.24 -3.41
N PHE A 23 13.45 -3.01 -4.27
CA PHE A 23 13.33 -2.12 -5.42
C PHE A 23 12.29 -2.63 -6.42
N ILE A 24 12.35 -3.91 -6.80
CA ILE A 24 11.38 -4.53 -7.72
C ILE A 24 9.95 -4.40 -7.17
N ASN A 25 9.74 -4.72 -5.89
CA ASN A 25 8.42 -4.63 -5.29
C ASN A 25 7.87 -3.22 -5.33
N SER A 26 8.65 -2.19 -4.98
CA SER A 26 8.17 -0.81 -5.06
C SER A 26 7.86 -0.34 -6.48
N VAL A 27 8.67 -0.73 -7.47
CA VAL A 27 8.39 -0.41 -8.87
C VAL A 27 7.07 -1.05 -9.32
N LEU A 28 6.81 -2.29 -8.88
CA LEU A 28 5.55 -2.97 -9.17
C LEU A 28 4.38 -2.31 -8.43
N ASP A 29 4.54 -1.95 -7.16
CA ASP A 29 3.51 -1.27 -6.37
C ASP A 29 3.13 0.07 -6.98
N GLU A 30 4.11 0.87 -7.41
CA GLU A 30 3.89 2.16 -8.08
C GLU A 30 3.18 1.97 -9.43
N ALA A 31 3.62 0.99 -10.23
CA ALA A 31 3.00 0.68 -11.52
C ALA A 31 1.54 0.23 -11.34
N VAL A 32 1.27 -0.64 -10.37
CA VAL A 32 -0.08 -1.11 -10.07
C VAL A 32 -0.95 0.02 -9.52
N ALA A 33 -0.45 0.83 -8.57
CA ALA A 33 -1.18 1.97 -8.02
C ALA A 33 -1.56 3.01 -9.09
N SER A 34 -0.70 3.20 -10.09
CA SER A 34 -1.00 4.08 -11.23
C SER A 34 -2.05 3.51 -12.19
N ALA A 35 -2.19 2.19 -12.25
CA ALA A 35 -3.14 1.49 -13.09
C ALA A 35 -4.52 1.32 -12.43
N ILE A 36 -4.61 1.46 -11.10
CA ILE A 36 -5.88 1.45 -10.37
C ILE A 36 -6.60 2.79 -10.65
N PRO A 37 -7.81 2.76 -11.25
CA PRO A 37 -8.61 3.96 -11.43
C PRO A 37 -8.89 4.60 -10.07
N LYS A 38 -8.43 5.83 -9.87
CA LYS A 38 -8.82 6.60 -8.69
C LYS A 38 -10.26 7.05 -8.89
N LEU A 39 -11.15 6.65 -7.99
CA LEU A 39 -12.50 7.17 -7.95
C LEU A 39 -12.43 8.67 -7.61
N ASP A 40 -13.02 9.53 -8.45
CA ASP A 40 -13.21 10.93 -8.09
C ASP A 40 -14.18 10.97 -6.89
N PRO A 41 -13.82 11.58 -5.76
CA PRO A 41 -14.71 11.73 -4.60
C PRO A 41 -16.05 12.40 -4.93
N LYS A 42 -16.15 13.16 -6.04
CA LYS A 42 -17.39 13.74 -6.54
C LYS A 42 -18.27 12.74 -7.31
N GLU A 43 -17.65 11.76 -7.93
CA GLU A 43 -18.33 10.70 -8.71
C GLU A 43 -18.70 9.50 -7.84
N TYR A 44 -18.02 9.34 -6.71
CA TYR A 44 -18.26 8.27 -5.76
C TYR A 44 -18.76 8.79 -4.42
N LYS A 45 -20.04 8.53 -4.13
CA LYS A 45 -20.57 8.60 -2.77
C LYS A 45 -20.49 7.19 -2.16
N PRO A 46 -19.70 6.96 -1.12
CA PRO A 46 -19.69 5.68 -0.44
C PRO A 46 -21.11 5.36 0.08
N SER A 47 -21.50 4.09 0.07
CA SER A 47 -22.75 3.67 0.70
C SER A 47 -22.73 3.98 2.20
N ALA A 48 -23.91 4.06 2.83
CA ALA A 48 -24.01 4.26 4.27
C ALA A 48 -23.17 3.23 5.05
N ASP A 49 -23.19 1.96 4.62
CA ASP A 49 -22.41 0.88 5.23
C ASP A 49 -20.89 1.11 5.13
N LEU A 50 -20.41 1.68 4.02
CA LEU A 50 -18.99 2.00 3.84
C LEU A 50 -18.57 3.24 4.62
N LEU A 51 -19.48 4.20 4.80
CA LEU A 51 -19.26 5.34 5.68
C LEU A 51 -19.21 4.90 7.14
N GLU A 52 -20.11 4.03 7.56
CA GLU A 52 -20.12 3.44 8.90
C GLU A 52 -18.85 2.62 9.16
N PHE A 53 -18.41 1.82 8.17
CA PHE A 53 -17.14 1.10 8.25
C PHE A 53 -15.93 2.05 8.32
N GLY A 54 -15.92 3.14 7.56
CA GLY A 54 -14.88 4.17 7.64
C GLY A 54 -14.84 4.85 9.01
N LEU A 55 -16.00 5.16 9.59
CA LEU A 55 -16.11 5.72 10.94
C LEU A 55 -15.68 4.73 12.03
N LEU A 56 -15.94 3.43 11.85
CA LEU A 56 -15.41 2.38 12.73
C LEU A 56 -13.88 2.29 12.66
N LEU A 57 -13.27 2.54 11.49
CA LEU A 57 -11.81 2.56 11.35
C LEU A 57 -11.17 3.85 11.89
N GLU A 58 -11.83 5.00 11.73
CA GLU A 58 -11.34 6.29 12.24
C GLU A 58 -11.64 6.49 13.74
N GLY A 59 -12.65 5.80 14.27
CA GLY A 59 -13.13 5.93 15.65
C GLY A 59 -12.37 5.14 16.71
N THR A 60 -11.38 4.33 16.35
CA THR A 60 -10.67 3.49 17.32
C THR A 60 -9.26 4.01 17.64
N THR A 61 -9.12 5.24 18.15
CA THR A 61 -7.88 5.56 18.91
C THR A 61 -7.95 5.03 20.35
N GLU A 62 -9.15 4.88 20.93
CA GLU A 62 -9.32 4.32 22.29
C GLU A 62 -9.73 2.83 22.29
N GLU A 63 -10.46 2.36 21.28
CA GLU A 63 -10.87 0.95 21.18
C GLU A 63 -9.81 0.03 20.55
N MET A 64 -8.85 0.57 19.79
CA MET A 64 -7.73 -0.22 19.25
C MET A 64 -6.83 -0.78 20.35
N ASP A 65 -6.74 -0.14 21.51
CA ASP A 65 -5.93 -0.66 22.61
C ASP A 65 -6.55 -1.91 23.24
N ASN A 66 -7.87 -2.05 23.20
CA ASN A 66 -8.63 -3.18 23.71
C ASN A 66 -8.93 -4.28 22.67
N LEU A 67 -8.53 -4.08 21.40
CA LEU A 67 -8.63 -5.12 20.38
C LEU A 67 -7.68 -6.29 20.71
N ASP A 68 -8.23 -7.51 20.65
CA ASP A 68 -7.49 -8.78 20.76
C ASP A 68 -6.17 -8.68 19.95
N PRO A 69 -5.02 -9.12 20.52
CA PRO A 69 -3.72 -9.05 19.85
C PRO A 69 -3.71 -9.61 18.42
N LYS A 70 -4.62 -10.55 18.11
CA LYS A 70 -4.77 -11.12 16.76
C LYS A 70 -5.40 -10.13 15.76
N ALA A 71 -6.31 -9.27 16.20
CA ALA A 71 -6.90 -8.22 15.37
C ALA A 71 -5.88 -7.09 15.12
N LYS A 72 -5.07 -6.75 16.13
CA LYS A 72 -3.94 -5.81 15.96
C LYS A 72 -2.98 -6.25 14.84
N TYR A 73 -2.65 -7.54 14.78
CA TYR A 73 -1.77 -8.08 13.74
C TYR A 73 -2.33 -7.97 12.31
N ILE A 74 -3.66 -8.06 12.16
CA ILE A 74 -4.32 -7.97 10.85
C ILE A 74 -4.38 -6.50 10.39
N LEU A 75 -4.61 -5.57 11.33
CA LEU A 75 -4.77 -4.14 11.05
C LEU A 75 -3.46 -3.35 11.01
N SER A 76 -2.36 -3.90 11.53
CA SER A 76 -1.04 -3.23 11.57
C SER A 76 -0.20 -3.41 10.30
N LYS A 77 -0.82 -3.58 9.13
CA LYS A 77 -0.11 -3.71 7.85
C LYS A 77 -0.54 -2.66 6.84
#